data_AF-A0A0F0GVI1-F1
#
_entry.id   AF-A0A0F0GVI1-F1
#
_cell.length_a   1.000
_cell.length_b   1.000
_cell.length_c   1.000
_cell.angle_alpha   90.00
_cell.angle_beta   90.00
_cell.angle_gamma   90.00
#
_symmetry.space_group_name_H-M   'P 1'
#
loop_
_entity.id
_entity.type
_entity.pdbx_description
1 polymer ?
#
loop_
_entity_poly.entity_id
_entity_poly.type
_entity_poly.pdbx_seq_one_letter_code
_entity_poly.pdbx_strand_id
1 'polypeptide(L)'
;MPATAAVERDAATGGLDFETFARASQRSLYRTAYLLCGNADGARDLTQTTLAKLFQHWRRVAAADNPQAYARTVLTRTFLAERRRRLRDLLAHRRIDPPAAPHHADLRVTLLAALAELPPRARAMVVLRYWEDLSVETVAELLRCSEGTVKSQCSRALAKLRVRLGDAHVYATES
;
A
#
# COMPACT_ATOMS: atom_id res chain seq x y z
N MET A 1 -27.98 -34.46 -6.94
CA MET A 1 -26.96 -33.68 -7.69
C MET A 1 -25.89 -33.22 -6.70
N PRO A 2 -24.76 -33.94 -6.50
CA PRO A 2 -23.68 -33.44 -5.64
C PRO A 2 -22.47 -33.00 -6.47
N ALA A 3 -22.04 -31.77 -6.29
CA ALA A 3 -20.72 -31.28 -6.70
C ALA A 3 -20.35 -30.07 -5.83
N THR A 4 -19.92 -30.34 -4.60
CA THR A 4 -19.32 -29.34 -3.69
C THR A 4 -18.22 -30.04 -2.90
N ALA A 5 -17.25 -30.60 -3.62
CA ALA A 5 -16.09 -31.27 -3.05
C ALA A 5 -14.86 -31.00 -3.93
N ALA A 6 -14.08 -29.97 -3.58
CA ALA A 6 -12.66 -29.80 -3.95
C ALA A 6 -12.00 -28.59 -3.26
N VAL A 7 -12.26 -28.36 -1.96
CA VAL A 7 -11.45 -27.41 -1.15
C VAL A 7 -10.88 -28.10 0.10
N GLU A 8 -10.92 -29.43 0.17
CA GLU A 8 -10.36 -30.14 1.32
C GLU A 8 -9.00 -30.78 1.01
N ARG A 9 -8.03 -30.32 1.80
CA ARG A 9 -6.87 -31.03 2.35
C ARG A 9 -5.57 -31.01 1.53
N ASP A 10 -4.88 -29.87 1.65
CA ASP A 10 -3.40 -29.85 1.67
C ASP A 10 -2.85 -29.57 3.09
N ALA A 11 -3.66 -29.82 4.13
CA ALA A 11 -3.29 -29.63 5.53
C ALA A 11 -2.45 -30.80 6.12
N ALA A 12 -1.89 -31.67 5.29
CA ALA A 12 -1.19 -32.87 5.73
C ALA A 12 0.35 -32.77 5.75
N THR A 13 0.94 -31.62 5.40
CA THR A 13 2.40 -31.45 5.47
C THR A 13 2.78 -30.04 5.91
N GLY A 14 2.87 -29.79 7.23
CA GLY A 14 3.69 -28.76 7.92
C GLY A 14 3.83 -27.33 7.36
N GLY A 15 3.13 -26.95 6.30
CA GLY A 15 3.28 -25.72 5.55
C GLY A 15 2.22 -24.71 5.95
N LEU A 16 2.56 -23.43 5.86
CA LEU A 16 1.59 -22.35 5.99
C LEU A 16 0.50 -22.53 4.92
N ASP A 17 -0.72 -22.78 5.36
CA ASP A 17 -1.90 -22.69 4.49
C ASP A 17 -2.24 -21.21 4.20
N PHE A 18 -2.76 -20.97 3.01
CA PHE A 18 -3.11 -19.63 2.55
C PHE A 18 -4.11 -18.96 3.48
N GLU A 19 -5.14 -19.68 3.95
CA GLU A 19 -6.20 -19.07 4.75
C GLU A 19 -5.65 -18.51 6.06
N THR A 20 -4.77 -19.29 6.71
CA THR A 20 -4.09 -18.88 7.95
C THR A 20 -3.22 -17.65 7.71
N PHE A 21 -2.42 -17.66 6.64
CA PHE A 21 -1.59 -16.51 6.28
C PHE A 21 -2.42 -15.27 5.92
N ALA A 22 -3.50 -15.44 5.16
CA ALA A 22 -4.38 -14.35 4.74
C ALA A 22 -5.04 -13.70 5.95
N ARG A 23 -5.61 -14.48 6.86
CA ARG A 23 -6.22 -13.96 8.11
C ARG A 23 -5.20 -13.19 8.95
N ALA A 24 -3.98 -13.70 9.08
CA ALA A 24 -2.92 -13.04 9.85
C ALA A 24 -2.42 -11.74 9.20
N SER A 25 -2.28 -11.72 7.87
CA SER A 25 -1.69 -10.59 7.14
C SER A 25 -2.70 -9.50 6.76
N GLN A 26 -3.98 -9.83 6.61
CA GLN A 26 -5.01 -8.94 6.06
C GLN A 26 -5.06 -7.57 6.76
N ARG A 27 -5.02 -7.54 8.09
CA ARG A 27 -5.07 -6.28 8.85
C ARG A 27 -3.85 -5.39 8.58
N SER A 28 -2.65 -5.99 8.51
CA SER A 28 -1.42 -5.24 8.20
C SER A 28 -1.46 -4.68 6.79
N LEU A 29 -1.79 -5.51 5.79
CA LEU A 29 -1.91 -5.12 4.39
C LEU A 29 -2.94 -4.01 4.19
N TYR A 30 -4.08 -4.07 4.89
CA TYR A 30 -5.10 -3.03 4.85
C TYR A 30 -4.59 -1.69 5.38
N ARG A 31 -3.84 -1.69 6.50
CA ARG A 31 -3.27 -0.45 7.07
C ARG A 31 -2.29 0.20 6.10
N THR A 32 -1.40 -0.59 5.49
CA THR A 32 -0.49 -0.10 4.44
C THR A 32 -1.28 0.44 3.24
N ALA A 33 -2.27 -0.33 2.75
CA ALA A 33 -3.12 0.06 1.63
C ALA A 33 -3.86 1.37 1.91
N TYR A 34 -4.31 1.59 3.14
CA TYR A 34 -4.99 2.80 3.55
C TYR A 34 -4.10 4.04 3.45
N LEU A 35 -2.84 3.94 3.85
CA LEU A 35 -1.86 5.02 3.70
C LEU A 35 -1.49 5.28 2.23
N LEU A 36 -1.44 4.23 1.40
CA LEU A 36 -1.17 4.37 -0.02
C LEU A 36 -2.35 5.00 -0.78
N CYS A 37 -3.56 4.52 -0.52
CA CYS A 37 -4.77 4.92 -1.23
C CYS A 37 -5.36 6.23 -0.73
N GLY A 38 -5.27 6.50 0.58
CA GLY A 38 -5.85 7.68 1.23
C GLY A 38 -7.36 7.58 1.50
N ASN A 39 -8.00 6.45 1.22
CA ASN A 39 -9.43 6.22 1.48
C ASN A 39 -9.72 4.73 1.74
N ALA A 40 -10.85 4.45 2.38
CA ALA A 40 -11.21 3.11 2.87
C ALA A 40 -11.54 2.13 1.73
N ASP A 41 -12.25 2.59 0.71
CA ASP A 41 -12.70 1.73 -0.40
C ASP A 41 -11.53 1.28 -1.27
N GLY A 42 -10.67 2.21 -1.67
CA GLY A 42 -9.44 1.89 -2.40
C GLY A 42 -8.47 1.03 -1.58
N ALA A 43 -8.44 1.17 -0.26
CA ALA A 43 -7.64 0.30 0.60
C ALA A 43 -8.21 -1.13 0.66
N ARG A 44 -9.52 -1.27 0.76
CA ARG A 44 -10.22 -2.57 0.77
C ARG A 44 -9.99 -3.29 -0.55
N ASP A 45 -10.22 -2.60 -1.66
CA ASP A 45 -10.05 -3.13 -3.02
C ASP A 45 -8.59 -3.56 -3.29
N LEU A 46 -7.63 -2.70 -2.95
CA LEU A 46 -6.20 -3.03 -3.08
C LEU A 46 -5.81 -4.23 -2.23
N THR A 47 -6.32 -4.34 -0.99
CA THR A 47 -6.04 -5.48 -0.10
C THR A 47 -6.61 -6.77 -0.67
N GLN A 48 -7.87 -6.75 -1.11
CA GLN A 48 -8.53 -7.92 -1.70
C GLN A 48 -7.85 -8.37 -2.99
N THR A 49 -7.55 -7.42 -3.88
CA THR A 49 -6.79 -7.69 -5.13
C THR A 49 -5.42 -8.28 -4.83
N THR A 50 -4.75 -7.80 -3.78
CA THR A 50 -3.45 -8.34 -3.35
C THR A 50 -3.59 -9.77 -2.86
N LEU A 51 -4.53 -10.05 -1.96
CA LEU A 51 -4.76 -11.39 -1.43
C LEU A 51 -5.16 -12.39 -2.54
N ALA A 52 -5.98 -11.96 -3.50
CA ALA A 52 -6.34 -12.78 -4.66
C ALA A 52 -5.11 -13.14 -5.51
N LYS A 53 -4.21 -12.19 -5.78
CA LYS A 53 -2.95 -12.47 -6.50
C LYS A 53 -2.01 -13.38 -5.71
N LEU A 54 -1.97 -13.23 -4.39
CA LEU A 54 -1.18 -14.11 -3.53
C LEU A 54 -1.71 -15.54 -3.56
N PHE A 55 -3.03 -15.71 -3.53
CA PHE A 55 -3.68 -17.01 -3.66
C PHE A 55 -3.33 -17.69 -4.99
N GLN A 56 -3.45 -16.96 -6.11
CA GLN A 56 -3.10 -17.45 -7.45
C GLN A 56 -1.65 -17.94 -7.57
N HIS A 57 -0.76 -17.43 -6.71
CA HIS A 57 0.66 -17.78 -6.70
C HIS A 57 1.12 -18.38 -5.37
N TRP A 58 0.20 -18.96 -4.58
CA TRP A 58 0.45 -19.30 -3.18
C TRP A 58 1.65 -20.21 -2.99
N ARG A 59 1.81 -21.24 -3.84
CA ARG A 59 2.96 -22.16 -3.78
C ARG A 59 4.31 -21.44 -3.80
N ARG A 60 4.42 -20.37 -4.59
CA ARG A 60 5.64 -19.54 -4.66
C ARG A 60 5.79 -18.64 -3.45
N VAL A 61 4.68 -18.13 -2.91
CA VAL A 61 4.67 -17.26 -1.73
C VAL A 61 5.04 -18.06 -0.47
N ALA A 62 4.45 -19.24 -0.29
CA ALA A 62 4.71 -20.13 0.84
C ALA A 62 6.15 -20.67 0.84
N ALA A 63 6.77 -20.82 -0.33
CA ALA A 63 8.16 -21.24 -0.48
C ALA A 63 9.18 -20.09 -0.36
N ALA A 64 8.74 -18.83 -0.23
CA ALA A 64 9.64 -17.70 -0.09
C ALA A 64 10.18 -17.60 1.35
N ASP A 65 11.42 -17.13 1.51
CA ASP A 65 12.05 -16.92 2.82
C ASP A 65 11.21 -16.00 3.74
N ASN A 66 10.52 -15.03 3.14
CA ASN A 66 9.62 -14.13 3.86
C ASN A 66 8.32 -13.88 3.08
N PRO A 67 7.26 -14.68 3.35
CA PRO A 67 5.96 -14.54 2.70
C PRO A 67 5.30 -13.17 2.93
N GLN A 68 5.53 -12.54 4.09
CA GLN A 68 4.99 -11.21 4.39
C GLN A 68 5.66 -10.12 3.54
N ALA A 69 6.98 -10.18 3.37
CA ALA A 69 7.70 -9.26 2.49
C ALA A 69 7.28 -9.42 1.02
N TYR A 70 7.02 -10.67 0.61
CA TYR A 70 6.45 -10.95 -0.70
C TYR A 70 5.06 -10.30 -0.85
N ALA A 71 4.18 -10.45 0.15
CA ALA A 71 2.85 -9.82 0.15
C ALA A 71 2.90 -8.30 0.04
N ARG A 72 3.78 -7.62 0.81
CA ARG A 72 3.98 -6.17 0.71
C ARG A 72 4.49 -5.74 -0.67
N THR A 73 5.35 -6.54 -1.28
CA THR A 73 5.82 -6.32 -2.65
C THR A 73 4.66 -6.39 -3.64
N VAL A 74 3.81 -7.41 -3.56
CA VAL A 74 2.62 -7.56 -4.42
C VAL A 74 1.66 -6.38 -4.23
N LEU A 75 1.40 -5.98 -2.98
CA LEU A 75 0.53 -4.85 -2.64
C LEU A 75 1.02 -3.55 -3.27
N THR A 76 2.28 -3.20 -3.05
CA THR A 76 2.86 -1.95 -3.53
C THR A 76 2.94 -1.91 -5.05
N ARG A 77 3.33 -3.02 -5.69
CA ARG A 77 3.39 -3.10 -7.15
C ARG A 77 2.00 -3.00 -7.78
N THR A 78 0.99 -3.59 -7.14
CA THR A 78 -0.42 -3.49 -7.55
C THR A 78 -0.89 -2.04 -7.48
N PHE A 79 -0.69 -1.36 -6.35
CA PHE A 79 -1.01 0.06 -6.19
C PHE A 79 -0.38 0.93 -7.29
N LEU A 80 0.92 0.78 -7.53
CA LEU A 80 1.61 1.58 -8.55
C LEU A 80 1.13 1.26 -9.97
N ALA A 81 0.80 0.00 -10.26
CA ALA A 81 0.25 -0.38 -11.56
C ALA A 81 -1.12 0.24 -11.81
N GLU A 82 -2.01 0.22 -10.81
CA GLU A 82 -3.32 0.86 -10.89
C GLU A 82 -3.23 2.37 -11.08
N ARG A 83 -2.34 3.05 -10.34
CA ARG A 83 -2.14 4.50 -10.50
C ARG A 83 -1.60 4.86 -11.89
N ARG A 84 -0.69 4.06 -12.44
CA ARG A 84 -0.24 4.22 -13.84
C ARG A 84 -1.36 3.98 -14.84
N ARG A 85 -2.22 2.99 -14.61
CA ARG A 85 -3.38 2.73 -15.48
C ARG A 85 -4.36 3.90 -15.43
N ARG A 86 -4.78 4.34 -14.24
CA ARG A 86 -5.68 5.49 -14.08
C ARG A 86 -5.14 6.75 -14.74
N LEU A 87 -3.85 7.06 -14.59
CA LEU A 87 -3.25 8.20 -15.27
C LEU A 87 -3.33 8.08 -16.80
N ARG A 88 -3.04 6.89 -17.36
CA ARG A 88 -3.20 6.64 -18.80
C ARG A 88 -4.65 6.80 -19.25
N ASP A 89 -5.60 6.27 -18.47
CA ASP A 89 -7.03 6.35 -18.78
C ASP A 89 -7.52 7.81 -18.76
N LEU A 90 -7.09 8.62 -17.79
CA LEU A 90 -7.39 10.05 -17.67
C LEU A 90 -6.78 10.89 -18.81
N LEU A 91 -5.56 10.56 -19.23
CA LEU A 91 -4.93 11.21 -20.39
C LEU A 91 -5.64 10.83 -21.70
N ALA A 92 -6.21 9.62 -21.79
CA ALA A 92 -6.96 9.16 -22.94
C ALA A 92 -8.42 9.66 -22.96
N HIS A 93 -9.03 9.91 -21.80
CA HIS A 93 -10.42 10.34 -21.65
C HIS A 93 -10.46 11.55 -20.72
N ARG A 94 -10.64 12.74 -21.30
CA ARG A 94 -10.77 14.00 -20.56
C ARG A 94 -11.97 13.93 -19.58
N ARG A 95 -11.73 13.54 -18.33
CA ARG A 95 -12.64 13.77 -17.21
C ARG A 95 -11.87 13.65 -15.89
N ILE A 96 -11.93 14.70 -15.07
CA ILE A 96 -11.40 14.70 -13.70
C ILE A 96 -12.59 14.88 -12.78
N ASP A 97 -12.75 13.95 -11.82
CA ASP A 97 -13.32 14.29 -10.52
C ASP A 97 -12.19 14.23 -9.49
N PRO A 98 -11.93 15.31 -8.74
CA PRO A 98 -11.00 15.28 -7.62
C PRO A 98 -11.61 14.45 -6.48
N PRO A 99 -10.80 13.69 -5.72
CA PRO A 99 -11.30 13.04 -4.52
C PRO A 99 -11.77 14.09 -3.50
N ALA A 100 -12.93 13.85 -2.88
CA ALA A 100 -13.48 14.71 -1.83
C ALA A 100 -12.51 14.81 -0.65
N ALA A 101 -12.20 16.04 -0.25
CA ALA A 101 -11.40 16.33 0.93
C ALA A 101 -12.23 16.03 2.20
N PRO A 102 -11.73 15.23 3.16
CA PRO A 102 -12.35 15.16 4.47
C PRO A 102 -12.04 16.44 5.23
N HIS A 103 -13.07 17.15 5.67
CA HIS A 103 -12.95 18.11 6.77
C HIS A 103 -12.88 17.32 8.08
N HIS A 104 -11.79 17.50 8.83
CA HIS A 104 -11.73 17.66 10.30
C HIS A 104 -10.28 17.51 10.81
N ALA A 105 -9.96 18.28 11.85
CA ALA A 105 -8.64 18.50 12.44
C ALA A 105 -8.09 17.33 13.28
N ASP A 106 -8.24 16.10 12.78
CA ASP A 106 -7.50 14.96 13.31
C ASP A 106 -6.13 14.89 12.61
N LEU A 107 -5.04 14.86 13.38
CA LEU A 107 -3.66 14.68 12.88
C LEU A 107 -3.56 13.55 11.85
N ARG A 108 -4.35 12.48 12.04
CA ARG A 108 -4.43 11.33 11.13
C ARG A 108 -5.06 11.70 9.77
N VAL A 109 -6.13 12.50 9.76
CA VAL A 109 -6.78 12.98 8.53
C VAL A 109 -5.84 13.91 7.78
N THR A 110 -5.19 14.84 8.49
CA THR A 110 -4.19 15.74 7.93
C THR A 110 -3.00 14.99 7.32
N LEU A 111 -2.50 13.95 8.00
CA LEU A 111 -1.43 13.10 7.47
C LEU A 111 -1.86 12.38 6.18
N LEU A 112 -3.07 11.81 6.15
CA LEU A 112 -3.58 11.11 4.97
C LEU A 112 -3.75 12.06 3.79
N ALA A 113 -4.28 13.26 4.03
CA ALA A 113 -4.40 14.31 3.02
C ALA A 113 -3.01 14.73 2.50
N ALA A 114 -2.05 14.98 3.39
CA ALA A 114 -0.69 15.35 3.01
C ALA A 114 0.02 14.25 2.21
N LEU A 115 -0.14 12.98 2.60
CA LEU A 115 0.36 11.83 1.83
C LEU A 115 -0.30 11.75 0.45
N ALA A 116 -1.60 12.07 0.36
CA ALA A 116 -2.37 12.06 -0.89
C ALA A 116 -1.84 13.05 -1.95
N GLU A 117 -1.09 14.08 -1.55
CA GLU A 117 -0.47 15.04 -2.46
C GLU A 117 0.91 14.63 -2.98
N LEU A 118 1.48 13.56 -2.44
CA LEU A 118 2.73 13.02 -2.95
C LEU A 118 2.48 12.24 -4.24
N PRO A 119 3.39 12.31 -5.22
CA PRO A 119 3.39 11.40 -6.35
C PRO A 119 3.34 9.94 -5.85
N PRO A 120 2.58 9.03 -6.50
CA PRO A 120 2.32 7.69 -5.96
C PRO A 120 3.58 6.91 -5.58
N ARG A 121 4.65 7.07 -6.35
CA ARG A 121 5.93 6.39 -6.08
C ARG A 121 6.66 6.96 -4.86
N ALA A 122 6.66 8.28 -4.67
CA ALA A 122 7.25 8.91 -3.49
C ALA A 122 6.44 8.57 -2.22
N ARG A 123 5.10 8.54 -2.33
CA ARG A 123 4.22 8.07 -1.25
C ARG A 123 4.55 6.64 -0.83
N ALA A 124 4.68 5.73 -1.79
CA ALA A 124 5.05 4.36 -1.52
C ALA A 124 6.42 4.24 -0.82
N MET A 125 7.41 5.04 -1.24
CA MET A 125 8.73 5.07 -0.58
C MET A 125 8.64 5.50 0.88
N VAL A 126 7.89 6.56 1.17
CA VAL A 126 7.72 7.05 2.55
C VAL A 126 6.97 6.03 3.41
N VAL A 127 5.88 5.46 2.91
CA VAL A 127 5.10 4.44 3.64
C VAL A 127 5.97 3.21 3.93
N LEU A 128 6.67 2.69 2.92
CA LEU A 128 7.55 1.53 3.14
C LEU A 128 8.70 1.83 4.10
N ARG A 129 9.31 3.02 4.02
CA ARG A 129 10.47 3.37 4.85
C ARG A 129 10.11 3.63 6.31
N TYR A 130 8.99 4.31 6.56
CA TYR A 130 8.69 4.85 7.89
C TYR A 130 7.49 4.19 8.58
N TRP A 131 6.55 3.62 7.81
CA TRP A 131 5.42 2.90 8.39
C TRP A 131 5.67 1.40 8.48
N GLU A 132 6.26 0.81 7.45
CA GLU A 132 6.66 -0.60 7.44
C GLU A 132 8.08 -0.85 7.98
N ASP A 133 8.77 0.22 8.37
CA ASP A 133 10.14 0.24 8.91
C ASP A 133 11.17 -0.53 8.06
N LEU A 134 11.01 -0.51 6.73
CA LEU A 134 11.93 -1.19 5.82
C LEU A 134 13.22 -0.40 5.63
N SER A 135 14.34 -1.09 5.43
CA SER A 135 15.61 -0.45 5.12
C SER A 135 15.59 0.23 3.74
N VAL A 136 16.55 1.13 3.49
CA VAL A 136 16.65 1.82 2.19
C VAL A 136 16.93 0.83 1.06
N GLU A 137 17.79 -0.16 1.32
CA GLU A 137 18.16 -1.22 0.40
C GLU A 137 16.92 -2.03 0.00
N THR A 138 16.15 -2.50 0.99
CA THR A 138 14.92 -3.28 0.75
C THR A 138 13.88 -2.47 -0.06
N VAL A 139 13.70 -1.18 0.25
CA VAL A 139 12.77 -0.32 -0.53
C VAL A 139 13.24 -0.14 -1.97
N ALA A 140 14.55 0.03 -2.17
CA ALA A 140 15.17 0.20 -3.48
C ALA A 140 14.96 -1.05 -4.36
N GLU A 141 15.21 -2.23 -3.80
CA GLU A 141 14.96 -3.53 -4.45
C GLU A 141 13.49 -3.73 -4.80
N LEU A 142 12.59 -3.53 -3.84
CA LEU A 142 11.15 -3.72 -4.01
C LEU A 142 10.60 -2.84 -5.14
N LEU A 143 10.99 -1.57 -5.14
CA LEU A 143 10.55 -0.58 -6.12
C LEU A 143 11.35 -0.59 -7.43
N ARG A 144 12.45 -1.35 -7.50
CA ARG A 144 13.40 -1.41 -8.62
C ARG A 144 13.96 -0.03 -8.98
N CYS A 145 14.63 0.61 -8.03
CA CYS A 145 15.42 1.83 -8.25
C CYS A 145 16.68 1.84 -7.40
N SER A 146 17.54 2.85 -7.56
CA SER A 146 18.72 3.00 -6.71
C SER A 146 18.36 3.45 -5.29
N GLU A 147 19.19 3.09 -4.32
CA GLU A 147 19.09 3.63 -2.95
C GLU A 147 19.15 5.17 -2.93
N GLY A 148 19.98 5.78 -3.78
CA GLY A 148 20.05 7.24 -3.93
C GLY A 148 18.71 7.85 -4.36
N THR A 149 17.95 7.14 -5.20
CA THR A 149 16.57 7.55 -5.56
C THR A 149 15.66 7.48 -4.33
N VAL A 150 15.73 6.43 -3.53
CA VAL A 150 14.94 6.29 -2.31
C VAL A 150 15.28 7.41 -1.32
N LYS A 151 16.57 7.61 -1.00
CA LYS A 151 17.04 8.66 -0.08
C LYS A 151 16.57 10.05 -0.52
N SER A 152 16.81 10.40 -1.79
CA SER A 152 16.46 11.72 -2.32
C SER A 152 14.95 11.95 -2.41
N GLN A 153 14.16 10.96 -2.81
CA GLN A 153 12.70 11.08 -2.87
C GLN A 153 12.08 11.13 -1.47
N CYS A 154 12.54 10.31 -0.53
CA CYS A 154 12.10 10.37 0.86
C CYS A 154 12.42 11.73 1.48
N SER A 155 13.63 12.27 1.26
CA SER A 155 13.99 13.61 1.75
C SER A 155 13.04 14.69 1.23
N ARG A 156 12.79 14.72 -0.09
CA ARG A 156 11.86 15.69 -0.71
C ARG A 156 10.43 15.50 -0.23
N ALA A 157 9.96 14.26 -0.13
CA ALA A 157 8.63 13.96 0.33
C ALA A 157 8.43 14.39 1.79
N LEU A 158 9.38 14.09 2.67
CA LEU A 158 9.32 14.54 4.07
C LEU A 158 9.37 16.06 4.19
N ALA A 159 10.17 16.76 3.37
CA ALA A 159 10.16 18.21 3.35
C ALA A 159 8.77 18.76 2.98
N LYS A 160 8.13 18.21 1.95
CA LYS A 160 6.76 18.58 1.56
C LYS A 160 5.74 18.27 2.67
N LEU A 161 5.84 17.10 3.30
CA LEU A 161 4.95 16.74 4.42
C LEU A 161 5.14 17.67 5.62
N ARG A 162 6.37 18.06 5.96
CA ARG A 162 6.66 18.99 7.07
C ARG A 162 6.02 20.36 6.85
N VAL A 163 6.08 20.90 5.64
CA VAL A 163 5.40 22.17 5.31
C VAL A 163 3.89 22.01 5.52
N ARG A 164 3.27 20.98 4.92
CA ARG A 164 1.82 20.77 5.03
C ARG A 164 1.32 20.49 6.44
N LEU A 165 2.07 19.73 7.23
CA LEU A 165 1.71 19.37 8.61
C LEU A 165 2.08 20.47 9.61
N GLY A 166 3.13 21.26 9.32
CA GLY A 166 3.53 22.44 10.09
C GLY A 166 2.47 23.53 9.96
N ASP A 167 2.03 23.83 8.73
CA ASP A 167 0.91 24.73 8.48
C ASP A 167 -0.35 24.27 9.24
N ALA A 168 -0.66 22.98 9.20
CA ALA A 168 -1.83 22.42 9.87
C ALA A 168 -1.75 22.42 11.40
N HIS A 169 -0.56 22.27 12.02
CA HIS A 169 -0.40 22.38 13.47
C HIS A 169 -0.57 23.82 13.97
N VAL A 170 -0.13 24.81 13.18
CA VAL A 170 -0.29 26.22 13.54
C VAL A 170 -1.78 26.56 13.67
N TYR A 171 -2.63 26.08 12.75
CA TYR A 171 -4.08 26.29 12.85
C TYR A 171 -4.79 25.43 13.90
N ALA A 172 -4.23 24.28 14.29
CA ALA A 172 -4.82 23.40 15.31
C ALA A 172 -4.55 23.86 16.75
N THR A 173 -3.56 24.73 16.96
CA THR A 173 -3.18 25.22 18.30
C THR A 173 -3.87 26.55 18.65
N GLU A 174 -4.55 27.19 17.70
CA GLU A 174 -5.24 28.49 17.87
C GLU A 174 -6.78 28.37 18.00
N SER A 175 -7.32 27.16 18.26
CA SER A 175 -8.76 26.93 18.48
C SER A 175 -9.07 26.31 19.83
#